data_AF-A0A259S700-F1
#
_entry.id   AF-A0A259S700-F1
#
_cell.length_a   1.000
_cell.length_b   1.000
_cell.length_c   1.000
_cell.angle_alpha   90.00
_cell.angle_beta   90.00
_cell.angle_gamma   90.00
#
_symmetry.space_group_name_H-M   'P 1'
#
loop_
_entity.id
_entity.type
_entity.pdbx_description
1 polymer ?
#
loop_
_entity_poly.entity_id
_entity_poly.type
_entity_poly.pdbx_seq_one_letter_code
_entity_poly.pdbx_strand_id
1 'polypeptide(L)'
;VGMTHAGVLHHFGSKQKLLLEVLAYRDESDVAGLAEKHIPDGPALFLHLVKTALVNELRPGIVQVYTVLSSESVTDDHPARGFFEHRYAKLREEVSAAFAELCAQEGVTGTARIATASASILAVMDGLQLQWLLDPSAVDLAEASAFAIEAIVNGVLHPGPPLETYAPGASPR
;
A
#
# COMPACT_ATOMS: atom_id res chain seq x y z
N VAL A 1 31.91 5.74 3.21
CA VAL A 1 32.06 7.02 2.47
C VAL A 1 31.80 8.16 3.45
N GLY A 2 32.77 9.06 3.65
CA GLY A 2 32.70 10.15 4.63
C GLY A 2 32.20 11.46 4.02
N MET A 3 30.91 11.55 3.70
CA MET A 3 30.26 12.80 3.33
C MET A 3 29.74 13.53 4.57
N THR A 4 29.86 14.85 4.60
CA THR A 4 29.24 15.70 5.63
C THR A 4 27.75 15.88 5.33
N HIS A 5 26.94 16.18 6.34
CA HIS A 5 25.49 16.45 6.18
C HIS A 5 25.21 17.52 5.11
N ALA A 6 26.05 18.56 5.05
CA ALA A 6 25.97 19.60 4.02
C ALA A 6 26.30 19.08 2.61
N GLY A 7 27.28 18.18 2.48
CA GLY A 7 27.66 17.57 1.19
C GLY A 7 26.57 16.66 0.62
N VAL A 8 25.86 15.91 1.47
CA VAL A 8 24.73 15.08 1.04
C VAL A 8 23.56 15.95 0.57
N LEU A 9 23.18 16.97 1.35
CA LEU A 9 22.08 17.86 0.95
C LEU A 9 22.39 18.67 -0.31
N HIS A 10 23.66 19.01 -0.56
CA HIS A 10 24.05 19.65 -1.80
C HIS A 10 23.84 18.74 -3.03
N HIS A 11 24.12 17.45 -2.90
CA HIS A 11 23.90 16.47 -3.98
C HIS A 11 22.42 16.28 -4.31
N PHE A 12 21.57 16.17 -3.28
CA PHE A 12 20.13 15.91 -3.46
C PHE A 12 19.25 17.17 -3.52
N GLY A 13 19.82 18.34 -3.24
CA GLY A 13 19.13 19.64 -3.26
C GLY A 13 18.20 19.90 -2.07
N SER A 14 17.58 18.89 -1.48
CA SER A 14 16.80 19.00 -0.23
C SER A 14 16.70 17.69 0.54
N LYS A 15 16.33 17.76 1.83
CA LYS A 15 16.08 16.58 2.67
C LYS A 15 14.94 15.73 2.12
N GLN A 16 13.88 16.36 1.62
CA GLN A 16 12.73 15.67 1.03
C GLN A 16 13.13 14.91 -0.23
N LYS A 17 13.93 15.51 -1.12
CA LYS A 17 14.45 14.82 -2.30
C LYS A 17 15.32 13.63 -1.92
N LEU A 18 16.23 13.79 -0.97
CA LEU A 18 17.01 12.66 -0.45
C LEU A 18 16.12 11.53 0.07
N LEU A 19 15.09 11.85 0.86
CA LEU A 19 14.20 10.83 1.41
C LEU A 19 13.35 10.14 0.32
N LEU A 20 12.99 10.84 -0.76
CA LEU A 20 12.34 10.23 -1.93
C LEU A 20 13.29 9.26 -2.65
N GLU A 21 14.55 9.62 -2.83
CA GLU A 21 15.56 8.72 -3.42
C GLU A 21 15.79 7.48 -2.53
N VAL A 22 15.72 7.64 -1.20
CA VAL A 22 15.77 6.51 -0.26
C VAL A 22 14.56 5.58 -0.46
N LEU A 23 13.36 6.12 -0.65
CA LEU A 23 12.16 5.31 -0.93
C LEU A 23 12.29 4.59 -2.28
N ALA A 24 12.72 5.28 -3.34
CA ALA A 24 12.90 4.71 -4.67
C ALA A 24 13.95 3.57 -4.65
N TYR A 25 15.11 3.80 -4.02
CA TYR A 25 16.14 2.78 -3.88
C TYR A 25 15.66 1.54 -3.11
N ARG A 26 14.84 1.74 -2.07
CA ARG A 26 14.23 0.63 -1.32
C ARG A 26 13.29 -0.17 -2.21
N ASP A 27 12.42 0.49 -2.97
CA ASP A 27 11.48 -0.20 -3.85
C ASP A 27 12.21 -1.04 -4.92
N GLU A 28 13.29 -0.51 -5.50
CA GLU A 28 14.16 -1.26 -6.41
C GLU A 28 14.83 -2.46 -5.72
N SER A 29 15.30 -2.28 -4.49
CA SER A 29 15.93 -3.35 -3.71
C SER A 29 14.96 -4.47 -3.35
N ASP A 30 13.69 -4.15 -3.10
CA ASP A 30 12.66 -5.11 -2.73
C ASP A 30 12.24 -6.00 -3.90
N VAL A 31 12.26 -5.47 -5.11
CA VAL A 31 12.04 -6.29 -6.31
C VAL A 31 13.30 -7.04 -6.75
N ALA A 32 14.50 -6.55 -6.45
CA ALA A 32 15.76 -7.20 -6.85
C ALA A 32 15.93 -8.64 -6.31
N GLY A 33 15.30 -8.97 -5.18
CA GLY A 33 15.28 -10.32 -4.59
C GLY A 33 14.20 -11.25 -5.14
N LEU A 34 13.34 -10.79 -6.03
CA LEU A 34 12.28 -11.58 -6.67
C LEU A 34 12.83 -12.28 -7.91
N ALA A 35 12.33 -13.49 -8.20
CA ALA A 35 12.82 -14.32 -9.30
C ALA A 35 12.80 -13.59 -10.66
N GLU A 36 11.75 -12.81 -10.90
CA GLU A 36 11.55 -12.06 -12.15
C GLU A 36 11.92 -10.57 -12.00
N LYS A 37 12.44 -10.17 -10.83
CA LYS A 37 12.82 -8.79 -10.49
C LYS A 37 11.71 -7.76 -10.65
N HIS A 38 10.45 -8.19 -10.62
CA HIS A 38 9.27 -7.35 -10.57
C HIS A 38 8.29 -7.87 -9.52
N ILE A 39 7.36 -7.00 -9.12
CA ILE A 39 6.22 -7.37 -8.28
C ILE A 39 5.43 -8.47 -9.01
N PRO A 40 5.02 -9.57 -8.34
CA PRO A 40 4.25 -10.62 -8.99
C PRO A 40 2.93 -10.09 -9.57
N ASP A 41 2.59 -10.54 -10.78
CA ASP A 41 1.31 -10.24 -11.41
C ASP A 41 0.19 -11.15 -10.88
N GLY A 42 -1.04 -10.81 -11.25
CA GLY A 42 -2.22 -11.64 -10.99
C GLY A 42 -2.50 -11.85 -9.48
N PRO A 43 -3.22 -12.91 -9.11
CA PRO A 43 -3.60 -13.17 -7.71
C PRO A 43 -2.41 -13.30 -6.74
N ALA A 44 -1.21 -13.64 -7.24
CA ALA A 44 0.00 -13.71 -6.42
C ALA A 44 0.40 -12.34 -5.83
N LEU A 45 -0.07 -11.24 -6.43
CA LEU A 45 0.10 -9.88 -5.90
C LEU A 45 -0.45 -9.74 -4.48
N PHE A 46 -1.61 -10.32 -4.17
CA PHE A 46 -2.20 -10.21 -2.83
C PHE A 46 -1.31 -10.83 -1.75
N LEU A 47 -0.71 -11.98 -2.03
CA LEU A 47 0.28 -12.61 -1.15
C LEU A 47 1.55 -11.78 -1.03
N HIS A 48 1.97 -11.13 -2.13
CA HIS A 48 3.11 -10.23 -2.11
C HIS A 48 2.88 -9.00 -1.22
N LEU A 49 1.67 -8.43 -1.21
CA LEU A 49 1.32 -7.33 -0.32
C LEU A 49 1.40 -7.73 1.16
N VAL A 50 0.90 -8.93 1.51
CA VAL A 50 1.05 -9.48 2.88
C VAL A 50 2.52 -9.69 3.25
N LYS A 51 3.31 -10.27 2.34
CA LYS A 51 4.75 -10.45 2.54
C LYS A 51 5.46 -9.10 2.74
N THR A 52 5.03 -8.06 2.03
CA THR A 52 5.57 -6.70 2.18
C THR A 52 5.32 -6.14 3.57
N ALA A 53 4.13 -6.36 4.14
CA ALA A 53 3.82 -5.98 5.52
C ALA A 53 4.78 -6.65 6.53
N LEU A 54 5.03 -7.96 6.37
CA LEU A 54 5.99 -8.71 7.20
C LEU A 54 7.44 -8.16 7.10
N VAL A 55 7.89 -7.86 5.89
CA VAL A 55 9.25 -7.30 5.69
C VAL A 55 9.37 -5.89 6.28
N ASN A 56 8.27 -5.12 6.24
CA ASN A 56 8.24 -3.76 6.78
C ASN A 56 8.41 -3.72 8.31
N GLU A 57 7.97 -4.75 9.03
CA GLU A 57 8.19 -4.86 10.48
C GLU A 57 9.69 -4.91 10.84
N LEU A 58 10.52 -5.45 9.94
CA LEU A 58 11.98 -5.50 10.10
C LEU A 58 12.66 -4.16 9.76
N ARG A 59 11.92 -3.18 9.22
CA ARG A 59 12.45 -1.92 8.68
C ARG A 59 11.63 -0.69 9.10
N PRO A 60 11.37 -0.48 10.41
CA PRO A 60 10.51 0.60 10.89
C PRO A 60 10.93 2.00 10.39
N GLY A 61 12.23 2.27 10.27
CA GLY A 61 12.72 3.57 9.79
C GLY A 61 12.30 3.90 8.34
N ILE A 62 12.21 2.90 7.46
CA ILE A 62 11.73 3.10 6.09
C ILE A 62 10.22 3.37 6.10
N VAL A 63 9.48 2.59 6.89
CA VAL A 63 8.03 2.78 7.05
C VAL A 63 7.74 4.18 7.60
N GLN A 64 8.50 4.66 8.58
CA GLN A 64 8.38 6.02 9.11
C GLN A 64 8.59 7.08 8.03
N VAL A 65 9.65 6.96 7.22
CA VAL A 65 9.92 7.92 6.12
C VAL A 65 8.76 7.92 5.13
N TYR A 66 8.26 6.74 4.77
CA TYR A 66 7.11 6.61 3.88
C TYR A 66 5.84 7.24 4.48
N THR A 67 5.49 6.92 5.73
CA THR A 67 4.29 7.45 6.41
C THR A 67 4.32 8.97 6.54
N VAL A 68 5.47 9.55 6.88
CA VAL A 68 5.63 11.02 6.97
C VAL A 68 5.52 11.66 5.59
N LEU A 69 6.31 11.19 4.61
CA LEU A 69 6.35 11.83 3.29
C LEU A 69 5.02 11.68 2.53
N SER A 70 4.34 10.53 2.65
CA SER A 70 3.01 10.34 2.06
C SER A 70 2.01 11.34 2.63
N SER A 71 2.01 11.53 3.95
CA SER A 71 1.15 12.48 4.64
C SER A 71 1.47 13.94 4.30
N GLU A 72 2.75 14.33 4.25
CA GLU A 72 3.16 15.69 3.89
C GLU A 72 2.87 16.00 2.41
N SER A 73 2.88 14.98 1.53
CA SER A 73 2.68 15.15 0.09
C SER A 73 1.32 15.71 -0.33
N VAL A 74 0.32 15.68 0.56
CA VAL A 74 -1.02 16.23 0.31
C VAL A 74 -1.07 17.75 0.44
N THR A 75 -0.02 18.37 0.99
CA THR A 75 0.08 19.83 1.11
C THR A 75 0.40 20.50 -0.22
N ASP A 76 0.01 21.77 -0.37
CA ASP A 76 0.24 22.54 -1.59
C ASP A 76 1.74 22.67 -1.88
N ASP A 77 2.11 22.56 -3.16
CA ASP A 77 3.48 22.66 -3.67
C ASP A 77 4.51 21.71 -3.04
N HIS A 78 4.07 20.62 -2.38
CA HIS A 78 4.99 19.67 -1.76
C HIS A 78 5.84 18.93 -2.82
N PRO A 79 7.19 18.90 -2.71
CA PRO A 79 8.05 18.25 -3.71
C PRO A 79 7.79 16.76 -3.95
N ALA A 80 7.22 16.06 -2.96
CA ALA A 80 6.89 14.64 -3.06
C ALA A 80 5.54 14.34 -3.73
N ARG A 81 4.70 15.36 -3.98
CA ARG A 81 3.33 15.16 -4.46
C ARG A 81 3.25 14.31 -5.72
N GLY A 82 4.02 14.67 -6.74
CA GLY A 82 4.04 13.93 -8.01
C GLY A 82 4.52 12.47 -7.86
N PHE A 83 5.44 12.20 -6.94
CA PHE A 83 5.89 10.83 -6.64
C PHE A 83 4.75 9.98 -6.07
N PHE A 84 4.04 10.47 -5.06
CA PHE A 84 2.95 9.71 -4.44
C PHE A 84 1.72 9.61 -5.33
N GLU A 85 1.37 10.65 -6.10
CA GLU A 85 0.31 10.58 -7.11
C GLU A 85 0.58 9.47 -8.13
N HIS A 86 1.79 9.43 -8.69
CA HIS A 86 2.20 8.38 -9.64
C HIS A 86 2.20 6.99 -8.99
N ARG A 87 2.79 6.87 -7.78
CA ARG A 87 2.84 5.60 -7.05
C ARG A 87 1.45 5.03 -6.80
N TYR A 88 0.54 5.82 -6.24
CA TYR A 88 -0.81 5.34 -5.95
C TYR A 88 -1.60 5.01 -7.21
N ALA A 89 -1.41 5.76 -8.30
CA ALA A 89 -2.04 5.43 -9.58
C ALA A 89 -1.57 4.05 -10.09
N LYS A 90 -0.26 3.82 -10.10
CA LYS A 90 0.34 2.56 -10.53
C LYS A 90 -0.09 1.38 -9.65
N LEU A 91 0.00 1.51 -8.34
CA LEU A 91 -0.41 0.44 -7.41
C LEU A 91 -1.90 0.10 -7.55
N ARG A 92 -2.78 1.10 -7.73
CA ARG A 92 -4.21 0.83 -7.96
C ARG A 92 -4.45 0.09 -9.29
N GLU A 93 -3.68 0.40 -10.33
CA GLU A 93 -3.75 -0.29 -11.62
C GLU A 93 -3.32 -1.76 -11.47
N GLU A 94 -2.18 -2.01 -10.83
CA GLU A 94 -1.65 -3.36 -10.57
C GLU A 94 -2.64 -4.20 -9.74
N VAL A 95 -3.17 -3.65 -8.64
CA VAL A 95 -4.15 -4.35 -7.80
C VAL A 95 -5.47 -4.57 -8.53
N SER A 96 -5.90 -3.62 -9.38
CA SER A 96 -7.11 -3.79 -10.20
C SER A 96 -6.94 -4.89 -11.25
N ALA A 97 -5.75 -5.00 -11.85
CA ALA A 97 -5.42 -6.06 -12.81
C ALA A 97 -5.44 -7.44 -12.14
N ALA A 98 -4.83 -7.56 -10.95
CA ALA A 98 -4.87 -8.80 -10.15
C ALA A 98 -6.30 -9.23 -9.80
N PHE A 99 -7.16 -8.28 -9.43
CA PHE A 99 -8.58 -8.54 -9.21
C PHE A 99 -9.30 -9.00 -10.48
N ALA A 100 -9.07 -8.32 -11.61
CA ALA A 100 -9.72 -8.66 -12.88
C ALA A 100 -9.37 -10.09 -13.31
N GLU A 101 -8.10 -10.48 -13.16
CA GLU A 101 -7.65 -11.84 -13.42
C GLU A 101 -8.30 -12.85 -12.47
N LEU A 102 -8.28 -12.59 -11.16
CA LEU A 102 -8.89 -13.47 -10.17
C LEU A 102 -10.40 -13.65 -10.39
N CYS A 103 -11.12 -12.56 -10.67
CA CYS A 103 -12.54 -12.62 -11.01
C CYS A 103 -12.79 -13.47 -12.25
N ALA A 104 -11.94 -13.38 -13.28
CA ALA A 104 -12.05 -14.21 -14.47
C ALA A 104 -11.80 -15.70 -14.17
N GLN A 105 -10.82 -16.01 -13.31
CA GLN A 105 -10.53 -17.38 -12.86
C GLN A 105 -11.71 -17.99 -12.08
N GLU A 106 -12.36 -17.20 -11.23
CA GLU A 106 -13.48 -17.64 -10.37
C GLU A 106 -14.87 -17.46 -11.02
N GLY A 107 -14.94 -17.01 -12.28
CA GLY A 107 -16.20 -16.81 -13.00
C GLY A 107 -17.08 -15.66 -12.49
N VAL A 108 -16.49 -14.69 -11.80
CA VAL A 108 -17.16 -13.50 -11.26
C VAL A 108 -17.28 -12.43 -12.34
N THR A 109 -18.52 -12.06 -12.69
CA THR A 109 -18.81 -11.10 -13.79
C THR A 109 -18.97 -9.65 -13.32
N GLY A 110 -19.13 -9.42 -12.01
CA GLY A 110 -19.31 -8.10 -11.43
C GLY A 110 -17.99 -7.40 -11.07
N THR A 111 -17.46 -6.56 -11.97
CA THR A 111 -16.18 -5.86 -11.76
C THR A 111 -16.32 -4.47 -11.12
N ALA A 112 -17.55 -4.00 -10.88
CA ALA A 112 -17.81 -2.65 -10.38
C ALA A 112 -17.13 -2.30 -9.05
N ARG A 113 -16.80 -3.32 -8.23
CA ARG A 113 -16.15 -3.13 -6.92
C ARG A 113 -14.62 -3.11 -6.99
N ILE A 114 -14.01 -3.52 -8.11
CA ILE A 114 -12.55 -3.72 -8.22
C ILE A 114 -11.79 -2.43 -7.92
N ALA A 115 -12.19 -1.30 -8.51
CA ALA A 115 -11.50 -0.03 -8.30
C ALA A 115 -11.55 0.41 -6.82
N THR A 116 -12.73 0.29 -6.19
CA THR A 116 -12.91 0.60 -4.77
C THR A 116 -12.09 -0.34 -3.89
N ALA A 117 -12.14 -1.64 -4.14
CA ALA A 117 -11.38 -2.65 -3.40
C ALA A 117 -9.87 -2.41 -3.48
N SER A 118 -9.38 -2.06 -4.67
CA SER A 118 -7.97 -1.74 -4.90
C SER A 118 -7.51 -0.54 -4.09
N ALA A 119 -8.31 0.54 -4.08
CA ALA A 119 -8.04 1.70 -3.23
C ALA A 119 -8.12 1.36 -1.73
N SER A 120 -9.09 0.54 -1.32
CA SER A 120 -9.28 0.12 0.08
C SER A 120 -8.12 -0.69 0.61
N ILE A 121 -7.56 -1.63 -0.17
CA ILE A 121 -6.39 -2.41 0.25
C ILE A 121 -5.22 -1.46 0.58
N LEU A 122 -4.89 -0.54 -0.33
CA LEU A 122 -3.78 0.39 -0.13
C LEU A 122 -4.02 1.31 1.07
N ALA A 123 -5.24 1.85 1.20
CA ALA A 123 -5.60 2.73 2.32
C ALA A 123 -5.52 2.02 3.68
N VAL A 124 -5.96 0.77 3.76
CA VAL A 124 -5.85 -0.02 5.00
C VAL A 124 -4.39 -0.30 5.32
N MET A 125 -3.57 -0.70 4.34
CA MET A 125 -2.14 -0.92 4.57
C MET A 125 -1.42 0.33 5.08
N ASP A 126 -1.66 1.49 4.46
CA ASP A 126 -1.06 2.76 4.91
C ASP A 126 -1.51 3.13 6.33
N GLY A 127 -2.80 2.95 6.63
CA GLY A 127 -3.35 3.21 7.96
C GLY A 127 -2.83 2.26 9.04
N LEU A 128 -2.62 0.98 8.71
CA LEU A 128 -2.06 -0.01 9.62
C LEU A 128 -0.58 0.28 9.90
N GLN A 129 0.20 0.70 8.90
CA GLN A 129 1.58 1.13 9.10
C GLN A 129 1.67 2.29 10.10
N LEU A 130 0.81 3.30 9.97
CA LEU A 130 0.75 4.43 10.91
C LEU A 130 0.42 3.95 12.33
N GLN A 131 -0.60 3.11 12.49
CA GLN A 131 -1.02 2.62 13.81
C GLN A 131 0.05 1.74 14.46
N TRP A 132 0.65 0.82 13.70
CA TRP A 132 1.76 -0.01 14.15
C TRP A 132 2.98 0.80 14.58
N LEU A 133 3.32 1.89 13.85
CA LEU A 133 4.40 2.79 14.25
C LEU A 133 4.13 3.50 15.58
N LEU A 134 2.86 3.73 15.93
CA LEU A 134 2.46 4.37 17.18
C LEU A 134 2.36 3.38 18.35
N ASP A 135 1.82 2.18 18.11
CA ASP A 135 1.68 1.13 19.12
C ASP A 135 1.89 -0.27 18.50
N PRO A 136 3.15 -0.73 18.37
CA PRO A 136 3.46 -2.04 17.79
C PRO A 136 3.09 -3.21 18.72
N SER A 137 2.65 -2.94 19.96
CA SER A 137 2.15 -3.97 20.88
C SER A 137 0.65 -4.24 20.71
N ALA A 138 -0.09 -3.25 20.20
CA ALA A 138 -1.52 -3.35 19.95
C ALA A 138 -1.85 -3.79 18.52
N VAL A 139 -0.97 -3.50 17.55
CA VAL A 139 -1.16 -3.82 16.14
C VAL A 139 -0.03 -4.73 15.66
N ASP A 140 -0.37 -5.94 15.23
CA ASP A 140 0.51 -6.77 14.41
C ASP A 140 0.30 -6.35 12.94
N LEU A 141 1.34 -5.84 12.28
CA LEU A 141 1.20 -5.21 10.98
C LEU A 141 0.94 -6.27 9.89
N ALA A 142 1.64 -7.40 9.96
CA ALA A 142 1.49 -8.48 9.00
C ALA A 142 0.11 -9.15 9.12
N GLU A 143 -0.30 -9.53 10.34
CA GLU A 143 -1.57 -10.19 10.62
C GLU A 143 -2.76 -9.30 10.24
N ALA A 144 -2.76 -8.04 10.66
CA ALA A 144 -3.85 -7.12 10.35
C ALA A 144 -3.96 -6.83 8.85
N SER A 145 -2.82 -6.74 8.14
CA SER A 145 -2.79 -6.55 6.69
C SER A 145 -3.34 -7.79 5.96
N ALA A 146 -2.94 -9.00 6.39
CA ALA A 146 -3.45 -10.25 5.82
C ALA A 146 -4.96 -10.36 5.97
N PHE A 147 -5.47 -10.14 7.19
CA PHE A 147 -6.90 -10.16 7.47
C PHE A 147 -7.67 -9.20 6.56
N ALA A 148 -7.21 -7.95 6.43
CA ALA A 148 -7.88 -6.94 5.62
C ALA A 148 -7.86 -7.29 4.12
N ILE A 149 -6.71 -7.72 3.60
CA ILE A 149 -6.57 -8.10 2.19
C ILE A 149 -7.49 -9.28 1.88
N GLU A 150 -7.47 -10.33 2.70
CA GLU A 150 -8.33 -11.50 2.53
C GLU A 150 -9.82 -11.14 2.58
N ALA A 151 -10.22 -10.31 3.56
CA ALA A 151 -11.62 -9.87 3.69
C ALA A 151 -12.08 -9.06 2.47
N ILE A 152 -11.25 -8.15 1.97
CA ILE A 152 -11.57 -7.34 0.78
C ILE A 152 -11.62 -8.22 -0.48
N VAL A 153 -10.66 -9.13 -0.66
CA VAL A 153 -10.63 -10.05 -1.79
C VAL A 153 -11.88 -10.93 -1.82
N ASN A 154 -12.21 -11.54 -0.67
CA ASN A 154 -13.41 -12.34 -0.53
C ASN A 154 -14.70 -11.51 -0.73
N GLY A 155 -14.72 -10.25 -0.30
CA GLY A 155 -15.85 -9.35 -0.52
C GLY A 155 -16.06 -8.92 -1.98
N VAL A 156 -15.03 -9.00 -2.82
CA VAL A 156 -15.13 -8.81 -4.28
C VAL A 156 -15.64 -10.09 -4.94
N LEU A 157 -15.09 -11.25 -4.58
CA LEU A 157 -15.48 -12.54 -5.17
C LEU A 157 -16.89 -12.97 -4.76
N HIS A 158 -17.22 -12.78 -3.48
CA HIS A 158 -18.45 -13.23 -2.85
C HIS A 158 -19.09 -12.09 -2.05
N PRO A 159 -19.72 -11.10 -2.71
CA PRO A 159 -20.34 -9.98 -2.01
C PRO A 159 -21.41 -10.45 -1.01
N GLY A 160 -21.21 -10.15 0.28
CA GLY A 160 -22.23 -10.30 1.31
C GLY A 160 -23.37 -9.28 1.17
N PRO A 161 -24.44 -9.42 1.97
CA PRO A 161 -25.54 -8.45 1.95
C PRO A 161 -25.06 -7.07 2.46
N PRO A 162 -25.73 -5.98 2.05
CA PRO A 162 -25.40 -4.63 2.50
C PRO A 162 -25.45 -4.47 4.03
N LEU A 163 -24.67 -3.54 4.58
CA LEU A 163 -24.57 -3.35 6.04
C LEU A 163 -25.92 -3.01 6.69
N GLU A 164 -26.81 -2.36 5.95
CA GLU A 164 -28.17 -2.00 6.36
C GLU A 164 -29.01 -3.23 6.73
N THR A 165 -28.71 -4.39 6.15
CA THR A 165 -29.42 -5.65 6.45
C THR A 165 -29.13 -6.17 7.86
N TYR A 166 -27.99 -5.80 8.44
CA TYR A 166 -27.59 -6.16 9.80
C TYR A 166 -28.03 -5.13 10.84
N ALA A 167 -28.51 -3.96 10.41
CA ALA A 167 -28.95 -2.87 11.27
C ALA A 167 -30.44 -2.53 11.03
N PRO A 168 -31.38 -3.44 11.38
CA PRO A 168 -32.81 -3.19 11.15
C PRO A 168 -33.26 -1.93 11.91
N GLY A 169 -33.65 -0.89 11.17
CA GLY A 169 -34.10 0.41 11.69
C GLY A 169 -33.25 1.61 11.28
N ALA A 170 -32.06 1.40 10.71
CA ALA A 170 -31.29 2.46 10.07
C ALA A 170 -31.93 2.77 8.69
N SER A 171 -32.70 3.86 8.59
CA SER A 171 -33.15 4.33 7.26
C SER A 171 -31.93 4.71 6.42
N PRO A 172 -31.85 4.27 5.15
CA PRO A 172 -30.77 4.71 4.26
C PRO A 172 -30.87 6.23 4.06
N ARG A 173 -29.72 6.92 4.15
CA ARG A 173 -29.59 8.34 3.82
C ARG A 173 -29.33 8.53 2.33
#